data_AF-A0A6U0FLY1-F1
#
_entry.id   AF-A0A6U0FLY1-F1
#
_cell.length_a   1.000
_cell.length_b   1.000
_cell.length_c   1.000
_cell.angle_alpha   90.00
_cell.angle_beta   90.00
_cell.angle_gamma   90.00
#
_symmetry.space_group_name_H-M   'P 1'
#
loop_
_entity.id
_entity.type
_entity.pdbx_description
1 polymer ?
#
loop_
_entity_poly.entity_id
_entity_poly.type
_entity_poly.pdbx_seq_one_letter_code
_entity_poly.pdbx_strand_id
1 'polypeptide(L)'
;MGKNRGGSASTSTMKAGAASVKEELRVRTVDAPGSKAASKAARKREKQAKMLAHLSVKSATVTPSTKQALAFGDVDDADHCETPFKAYRDIEPFLFALAKAMKRTKGELKIYDPYFCEGSMKAHLRALGFESVYNENEDFYEKVATRSTPEYDVLVTNPPYSGDHFKRILEFCRDSNKPWLLLLPNFVCRKTYYAPSIGAKAKPMFLIPDAAKPYRYWAPGRQGFETRAKGTTPFETFWYINFNDVLDAETMRTWWIKKYSAHSTCDIPSLSDALPQQQRLQKRPNPKVRAMLASKGVKNITSTQGLYFDPAKAAHKKRKDHD
;
A
#
# COMPACT_ATOMS: atom_id res chain seq x y z
N MET A 1 -54.55 -54.11 -60.77
CA MET A 1 -53.48 -54.81 -61.50
C MET A 1 -52.34 -55.09 -60.52
N GLY A 2 -51.95 -56.37 -60.34
CA GLY A 2 -50.76 -56.83 -59.59
C GLY A 2 -50.92 -56.97 -58.07
N LYS A 3 -51.32 -58.15 -57.54
CA LYS A 3 -50.47 -59.24 -56.96
C LYS A 3 -49.75 -58.80 -55.67
N ASN A 4 -50.16 -59.18 -54.44
CA ASN A 4 -50.41 -60.49 -53.80
C ASN A 4 -49.12 -61.26 -53.39
N ARG A 5 -49.19 -61.90 -52.20
CA ARG A 5 -48.24 -62.80 -51.48
C ARG A 5 -47.28 -62.12 -50.49
N GLY A 6 -47.14 -62.55 -49.22
CA GLY A 6 -47.67 -63.70 -48.50
C GLY A 6 -46.60 -64.37 -47.60
N GLY A 7 -46.96 -64.67 -46.35
CA GLY A 7 -46.36 -65.74 -45.50
C GLY A 7 -45.17 -65.33 -44.61
N SER A 8 -44.97 -65.86 -43.40
CA SER A 8 -45.72 -66.83 -42.58
C SER A 8 -45.14 -66.90 -41.14
N ALA A 9 -46.00 -67.37 -40.22
CA ALA A 9 -45.79 -68.22 -39.02
C ALA A 9 -44.83 -67.78 -37.89
N SER A 10 -45.34 -67.48 -36.68
CA SER A 10 -45.60 -68.38 -35.51
C SER A 10 -44.33 -68.58 -34.64
N THR A 11 -44.28 -68.52 -33.31
CA THR A 11 -45.17 -69.08 -32.26
C THR A 11 -44.76 -68.56 -30.85
N SER A 12 -45.73 -68.41 -29.93
CA SER A 12 -45.69 -68.62 -28.44
C SER A 12 -44.57 -67.96 -27.58
N THR A 13 -44.82 -67.31 -26.44
CA THR A 13 -45.40 -67.88 -25.20
C THR A 13 -45.68 -66.77 -24.16
N MET A 14 -46.70 -66.99 -23.32
CA MET A 14 -47.16 -66.11 -22.23
C MET A 14 -46.17 -65.98 -21.06
N LYS A 15 -46.22 -64.84 -20.34
CA LYS A 15 -46.47 -64.81 -18.88
C LYS A 15 -46.76 -63.40 -18.35
N ALA A 16 -47.72 -63.35 -17.43
CA ALA A 16 -48.22 -62.19 -16.71
C ALA A 16 -47.23 -61.64 -15.67
N GLY A 17 -47.36 -60.35 -15.35
CA GLY A 17 -46.70 -59.71 -14.21
C GLY A 17 -47.37 -58.40 -13.86
N ALA A 18 -48.17 -58.40 -12.80
CA ALA A 18 -48.78 -57.22 -12.19
C ALA A 18 -47.70 -56.27 -11.63
N ALA A 19 -47.88 -54.97 -11.79
CA ALA A 19 -47.11 -53.97 -11.05
C ALA A 19 -48.02 -52.82 -10.60
N SER A 20 -48.07 -52.71 -9.27
CA SER A 20 -48.85 -51.80 -8.45
C SER A 20 -48.31 -50.36 -8.52
N VAL A 21 -49.25 -49.43 -8.41
CA VAL A 21 -49.05 -47.99 -8.18
C VAL A 21 -48.26 -47.77 -6.89
N LYS A 22 -47.18 -46.98 -6.94
CA LYS A 22 -46.58 -46.37 -5.75
C LYS A 22 -46.48 -44.86 -5.91
N GLU A 23 -47.11 -44.22 -4.95
CA GLU A 23 -47.33 -42.82 -4.70
C GLU A 23 -46.04 -42.18 -4.15
N GLU A 24 -45.53 -41.13 -4.83
CA GLU A 24 -44.38 -40.36 -4.36
C GLU A 24 -44.85 -39.17 -3.51
N LEU A 25 -44.53 -39.25 -2.22
CA LEU A 25 -44.74 -38.24 -1.19
C LEU A 25 -43.83 -37.02 -1.43
N ARG A 26 -44.37 -35.91 -1.94
CA ARG A 26 -43.67 -34.62 -2.00
C ARG A 26 -43.66 -33.96 -0.61
N VAL A 27 -42.56 -34.11 0.12
CA VAL A 27 -42.29 -33.33 1.34
C VAL A 27 -41.95 -31.89 0.95
N ARG A 28 -42.87 -30.95 1.20
CA ARG A 28 -42.60 -29.51 1.20
C ARG A 28 -41.91 -29.14 2.52
N THR A 29 -40.61 -28.90 2.48
CA THR A 29 -39.89 -28.24 3.58
C THR A 29 -40.22 -26.75 3.58
N VAL A 30 -40.86 -26.30 4.65
CA VAL A 30 -41.11 -24.89 4.92
C VAL A 30 -39.82 -24.28 5.47
N ASP A 31 -39.15 -23.44 4.68
CA ASP A 31 -37.97 -22.69 5.13
C ASP A 31 -38.38 -21.73 6.26
N ALA A 32 -37.88 -21.97 7.47
CA ALA A 32 -38.06 -21.07 8.60
C ALA A 32 -37.42 -19.68 8.31
N PRO A 33 -38.10 -18.55 8.57
CA PRO A 33 -37.63 -17.20 8.21
C PRO A 33 -36.26 -16.82 8.80
N GLY A 34 -35.80 -17.50 9.85
CA GLY A 34 -34.53 -17.24 10.53
C GLY A 34 -33.28 -17.83 9.86
N SER A 35 -33.40 -18.86 9.01
CA SER A 35 -32.23 -19.61 8.49
C SER A 35 -31.44 -18.81 7.43
N LYS A 36 -32.14 -18.06 6.57
CA LYS A 36 -31.54 -17.25 5.50
C LYS A 36 -30.80 -16.03 6.04
N ALA A 37 -31.31 -15.42 7.12
CA ALA A 37 -30.65 -14.28 7.76
C ALA A 37 -29.37 -14.71 8.51
N ALA A 38 -29.42 -15.85 9.22
CA ALA A 38 -28.27 -16.42 9.90
C ALA A 38 -27.17 -16.86 8.92
N SER A 39 -27.53 -17.50 7.79
CA SER A 39 -26.55 -17.92 6.78
C SER A 39 -25.88 -16.73 6.07
N LYS A 40 -26.65 -15.66 5.79
CA LYS A 40 -26.12 -14.42 5.21
C LYS A 40 -25.18 -13.69 6.18
N ALA A 41 -25.49 -13.68 7.47
CA ALA A 41 -24.63 -13.13 8.51
C ALA A 41 -23.33 -13.95 8.68
N ALA A 42 -23.42 -15.28 8.67
CA ALA A 42 -22.25 -16.16 8.73
C ALA A 42 -21.32 -15.96 7.52
N ARG A 43 -21.87 -15.90 6.30
CA ARG A 43 -21.10 -15.63 5.07
C ARG A 43 -20.46 -14.24 5.08
N LYS A 44 -21.12 -13.23 5.66
CA LYS A 44 -20.55 -11.89 5.84
C LYS A 44 -19.39 -11.91 6.85
N ARG A 45 -19.51 -12.63 7.96
CA ARG A 45 -18.44 -12.81 8.95
C ARG A 45 -17.26 -13.56 8.37
N GLU A 46 -17.48 -14.63 7.61
CA GLU A 46 -16.40 -15.38 6.94
C GLU A 46 -15.66 -14.50 5.92
N LYS A 47 -16.40 -13.72 5.12
CA LYS A 47 -15.81 -12.76 4.17
C LYS A 47 -15.03 -11.66 4.88
N GLN A 48 -15.49 -11.20 6.04
CA GLN A 48 -14.78 -10.24 6.88
C GLN A 48 -13.54 -10.87 7.52
N ALA A 49 -13.61 -12.10 8.02
CA ALA A 49 -12.47 -12.81 8.59
C ALA A 49 -11.38 -13.09 7.53
N LYS A 50 -11.76 -13.54 6.33
CA LYS A 50 -10.84 -13.68 5.19
C LYS A 50 -10.23 -12.33 4.78
N MET A 51 -11.03 -11.25 4.81
CA MET A 51 -10.51 -9.91 4.58
C MET A 51 -9.52 -9.50 5.67
N LEU A 52 -9.74 -9.80 6.94
CA LEU A 52 -8.86 -9.37 8.04
C LEU A 52 -7.69 -10.34 8.30
N ALA A 53 -7.66 -11.51 7.66
CA ALA A 53 -6.63 -12.53 7.87
C ALA A 53 -5.21 -12.00 7.63
N HIS A 54 -5.04 -11.10 6.64
CA HIS A 54 -3.75 -10.45 6.35
C HIS A 54 -3.28 -9.50 7.47
N LEU A 55 -4.20 -8.91 8.26
CA LEU A 55 -3.84 -8.06 9.40
C LEU A 55 -3.24 -8.88 10.55
N SER A 56 -3.51 -10.19 10.58
CA SER A 56 -2.98 -11.10 11.60
C SER A 56 -1.59 -11.66 11.27
N VAL A 57 -1.05 -11.38 10.07
CA VAL A 57 0.29 -11.82 9.68
C VAL A 57 1.29 -11.18 10.63
N LYS A 58 1.94 -12.02 11.45
CA LYS A 58 2.98 -11.59 12.37
C LYS A 58 4.23 -11.23 11.57
N SER A 59 4.91 -10.16 12.00
CA SER A 59 6.22 -9.79 11.45
C SER A 59 7.19 -10.95 11.65
N ALA A 60 7.65 -11.56 10.56
CA ALA A 60 8.90 -12.29 10.59
C ALA A 60 10.06 -11.27 10.66
N THR A 61 11.20 -11.68 11.22
CA THR A 61 12.44 -10.89 11.09
C THR A 61 12.94 -11.12 9.67
N VAL A 62 12.76 -10.14 8.79
CA VAL A 62 13.07 -10.28 7.35
C VAL A 62 14.20 -9.36 6.92
N THR A 63 14.92 -8.82 7.89
CA THR A 63 15.95 -7.82 7.66
C THR A 63 17.31 -8.51 7.58
N PRO A 64 18.04 -8.41 6.46
CA PRO A 64 19.36 -9.03 6.31
C PRO A 64 20.31 -8.56 7.41
N SER A 65 21.17 -9.43 7.95
CA SER A 65 22.12 -9.03 9.00
C SER A 65 23.37 -8.34 8.46
N THR A 66 23.64 -8.49 7.15
CA THR A 66 24.92 -8.15 6.53
C THR A 66 24.71 -7.11 5.42
N LYS A 67 25.53 -6.06 5.40
CA LYS A 67 25.49 -5.02 4.37
C LYS A 67 26.02 -5.58 3.05
N GLN A 68 25.26 -5.46 1.97
CA GLN A 68 25.70 -5.81 0.62
C GLN A 68 26.46 -4.65 -0.04
N ALA A 69 27.38 -4.99 -0.95
CA ALA A 69 27.99 -3.99 -1.82
C ALA A 69 26.95 -3.50 -2.84
N LEU A 70 26.84 -2.18 -3.00
CA LEU A 70 25.87 -1.57 -3.92
C LEU A 70 26.44 -1.55 -5.34
N ALA A 71 25.58 -1.76 -6.34
CA ALA A 71 25.96 -1.71 -7.74
C ALA A 71 26.12 -0.29 -8.30
N PHE A 72 25.83 0.72 -7.48
CA PHE A 72 25.82 2.13 -7.84
C PHE A 72 26.71 2.96 -6.90
N GLY A 73 27.33 4.00 -7.45
CA GLY A 73 28.22 4.93 -6.74
C GLY A 73 27.48 6.11 -6.11
N ASP A 74 28.23 7.01 -5.44
CA ASP A 74 27.73 8.27 -4.85
C ASP A 74 26.49 8.12 -3.96
N VAL A 75 26.62 7.28 -2.93
CA VAL A 75 25.56 7.04 -1.95
C VAL A 75 25.81 7.76 -0.62
N ASP A 76 24.76 8.33 -0.04
CA ASP A 76 24.79 8.74 1.36
C ASP A 76 24.41 7.53 2.24
N ASP A 77 25.34 7.11 3.10
CA ASP A 77 25.11 6.02 4.07
C ASP A 77 23.92 6.31 5.01
N ALA A 78 23.56 7.58 5.22
CA ALA A 78 22.41 7.97 6.02
C ALA A 78 21.06 7.65 5.34
N ASP A 79 21.03 7.52 4.02
CA ASP A 79 19.82 7.18 3.25
C ASP A 79 19.54 5.68 3.19
N HIS A 80 20.51 4.84 3.57
CA HIS A 80 20.38 3.39 3.53
C HIS A 80 19.60 2.89 4.75
N CYS A 81 18.27 2.94 4.61
CA CYS A 81 17.31 2.61 5.66
C CYS A 81 16.16 1.75 5.12
N GLU A 82 16.09 0.50 5.57
CA GLU A 82 15.00 -0.43 5.29
C GLU A 82 13.69 0.00 5.97
N THR A 83 12.62 -0.08 5.18
CA THR A 83 11.25 0.20 5.62
C THR A 83 10.70 -0.97 6.44
N PRO A 84 10.16 -0.73 7.65
CA PRO A 84 9.68 -1.82 8.50
C PRO A 84 8.42 -2.49 7.93
N PHE A 85 8.25 -3.80 8.19
CA PHE A 85 7.04 -4.56 7.84
C PHE A 85 5.71 -3.85 8.14
N LYS A 86 5.62 -3.16 9.29
CA LYS A 86 4.42 -2.40 9.69
C LYS A 86 4.00 -1.41 8.60
N ALA A 87 4.95 -0.68 8.01
CA ALA A 87 4.65 0.32 6.99
C ALA A 87 4.04 -0.31 5.73
N TYR A 88 4.56 -1.46 5.27
CA TYR A 88 3.99 -2.20 4.15
C TYR A 88 2.61 -2.79 4.47
N ARG A 89 2.42 -3.29 5.71
CA ARG A 89 1.12 -3.80 6.16
C ARG A 89 0.06 -2.70 6.17
N ASP A 90 0.42 -1.48 6.54
CA ASP A 90 -0.53 -0.36 6.62
C ASP A 90 -1.06 0.05 5.22
N ILE A 91 -0.28 -0.16 4.15
CA ILE A 91 -0.69 0.11 2.75
C ILE A 91 -1.25 -1.10 2.00
N GLU A 92 -1.17 -2.30 2.56
CA GLU A 92 -1.64 -3.52 1.94
C GLU A 92 -3.11 -3.46 1.45
N PRO A 93 -4.05 -2.82 2.18
CA PRO A 93 -5.43 -2.72 1.71
C PRO A 93 -5.56 -1.97 0.38
N PHE A 94 -4.73 -0.95 0.15
CA PHE A 94 -4.73 -0.15 -1.07
C PHE A 94 -4.12 -0.91 -2.25
N LEU A 95 -3.02 -1.62 -2.02
CA LEU A 95 -2.41 -2.49 -3.01
C LEU A 95 -3.37 -3.62 -3.43
N PHE A 96 -4.09 -4.20 -2.47
CA PHE A 96 -5.11 -5.21 -2.78
C PHE A 96 -6.31 -4.64 -3.56
N ALA A 97 -6.72 -3.41 -3.27
CA ALA A 97 -7.76 -2.73 -4.05
C ALA A 97 -7.31 -2.46 -5.49
N LEU A 98 -6.06 -2.03 -5.68
CA LEU A 98 -5.46 -1.84 -7.00
C LEU A 98 -5.41 -3.15 -7.80
N ALA A 99 -4.93 -4.24 -7.19
CA ALA A 99 -4.94 -5.55 -7.83
C ALA A 99 -6.34 -5.94 -8.36
N LYS A 100 -7.37 -5.75 -7.53
CA LYS A 100 -8.76 -6.03 -7.94
C LYS A 100 -9.25 -5.14 -9.08
N ALA A 101 -8.98 -3.84 -9.02
CA ALA A 101 -9.37 -2.90 -10.06
C ALA A 101 -8.71 -3.25 -11.41
N MET A 102 -7.46 -3.72 -11.35
CA MET A 102 -6.69 -4.17 -12.50
C MET A 102 -6.98 -5.62 -12.92
N LYS A 103 -7.95 -6.29 -12.28
CA LYS A 103 -8.31 -7.70 -12.52
C LYS A 103 -7.14 -8.68 -12.35
N ARG A 104 -6.25 -8.40 -11.40
CA ARG A 104 -5.14 -9.25 -10.99
C ARG A 104 -5.40 -9.88 -9.62
N THR A 105 -4.83 -11.05 -9.39
CA THR A 105 -4.66 -11.57 -8.04
C THR A 105 -3.59 -10.79 -7.28
N LYS A 106 -3.51 -11.04 -5.97
CA LYS A 106 -2.49 -10.39 -5.12
C LYS A 106 -1.06 -10.75 -5.53
N GLY A 107 -0.83 -12.02 -5.91
CA GLY A 107 0.49 -12.50 -6.35
C GLY A 107 0.92 -11.92 -7.70
N GLU A 108 -0.04 -11.63 -8.59
CA GLU A 108 0.20 -11.13 -9.95
C GLU A 108 0.40 -9.62 -10.05
N LEU A 109 0.07 -8.84 -9.01
CA LEU A 109 0.28 -7.38 -9.02
C LEU A 109 1.78 -7.10 -9.05
N LYS A 110 2.28 -6.54 -10.15
CA LYS A 110 3.70 -6.19 -10.32
C LYS A 110 4.02 -4.92 -9.54
N ILE A 111 4.72 -5.06 -8.41
CA ILE A 111 5.17 -3.95 -7.57
C ILE A 111 6.63 -3.61 -7.88
N TYR A 112 6.92 -2.33 -8.11
CA TYR A 112 8.28 -1.84 -8.34
C TYR A 112 8.73 -0.89 -7.23
N ASP A 113 9.91 -1.17 -6.67
CA ASP A 113 10.66 -0.22 -5.85
C ASP A 113 12.01 0.08 -6.51
N PRO A 114 12.19 1.30 -7.05
CA PRO A 114 13.42 1.69 -7.71
C PRO A 114 14.62 1.85 -6.78
N TYR A 115 14.41 2.09 -5.48
CA TYR A 115 15.50 2.41 -4.57
C TYR A 115 15.89 1.16 -3.77
N PHE A 116 17.12 0.70 -3.98
CA PHE A 116 17.63 -0.47 -3.31
C PHE A 116 18.37 -0.10 -2.02
N CYS A 117 18.04 -0.80 -0.93
CA CYS A 117 18.83 -0.80 0.30
C CYS A 117 19.48 -2.17 0.49
N GLU A 118 18.77 -3.14 1.06
CA GLU A 118 19.20 -4.55 1.19
C GLU A 118 18.15 -5.54 0.65
N GLY A 119 17.06 -5.03 0.07
CA GLY A 119 16.01 -5.84 -0.54
C GLY A 119 14.97 -6.40 0.44
N SER A 120 14.93 -5.95 1.70
CA SER A 120 14.01 -6.51 2.72
C SER A 120 12.53 -6.34 2.34
N MET A 121 12.23 -5.29 1.56
CA MET A 121 10.93 -5.05 0.93
C MET A 121 10.36 -6.32 0.31
N LYS A 122 11.14 -7.03 -0.53
CA LYS A 122 10.64 -8.15 -1.34
C LYS A 122 9.99 -9.19 -0.44
N ALA A 123 10.65 -9.50 0.66
CA ALA A 123 10.20 -10.52 1.58
C ALA A 123 9.10 -10.01 2.54
N HIS A 124 9.07 -8.72 2.88
CA HIS A 124 7.92 -8.10 3.56
C HIS A 124 6.63 -8.14 2.72
N LEU A 125 6.69 -7.76 1.44
CA LEU A 125 5.54 -7.78 0.54
C LEU A 125 5.10 -9.21 0.19
N ARG A 126 6.04 -10.15 0.02
CA ARG A 126 5.73 -11.58 -0.14
C ARG A 126 5.05 -12.18 1.08
N ALA A 127 5.46 -11.81 2.30
CA ALA A 127 4.77 -12.25 3.52
C ALA A 127 3.32 -11.75 3.59
N LEU A 128 3.00 -10.66 2.89
CA LEU A 128 1.62 -10.19 2.72
C LEU A 128 0.91 -10.92 1.57
N GLY A 129 1.61 -11.61 0.68
CA GLY A 129 1.04 -12.34 -0.46
C GLY A 129 1.20 -11.62 -1.81
N PHE A 130 2.07 -10.62 -1.90
CA PHE A 130 2.50 -10.02 -3.16
C PHE A 130 3.78 -10.71 -3.63
N GLU A 131 3.67 -11.54 -4.66
CA GLU A 131 4.79 -12.38 -5.12
C GLU A 131 5.65 -11.69 -6.19
N SER A 132 4.99 -10.91 -7.06
CA SER A 132 5.63 -10.14 -8.14
C SER A 132 6.17 -8.79 -7.64
N VAL A 133 7.32 -8.83 -6.97
CA VAL A 133 8.00 -7.63 -6.43
C VAL A 133 9.39 -7.48 -7.03
N TYR A 134 9.65 -6.33 -7.65
CA TYR A 134 10.96 -5.95 -8.21
C TYR A 134 11.63 -4.92 -7.32
N ASN A 135 12.77 -5.29 -6.74
CA ASN A 135 13.68 -4.39 -6.02
C ASN A 135 15.07 -5.02 -6.10
N GLU A 136 15.87 -4.56 -7.05
CA GLU A 136 17.19 -5.11 -7.36
C GLU A 136 18.27 -4.07 -7.10
N ASN A 137 19.46 -4.56 -6.80
CA ASN A 137 20.64 -3.73 -6.55
C ASN A 137 21.13 -3.10 -7.87
N GLU A 138 20.43 -2.07 -8.31
CA GLU A 138 20.61 -1.38 -9.58
C GLU A 138 20.46 0.14 -9.38
N ASP A 139 21.13 0.93 -10.21
CA ASP A 139 20.96 2.39 -10.21
C ASP A 139 19.62 2.78 -10.86
N PHE A 140 18.69 3.30 -10.07
CA PHE A 140 17.40 3.79 -10.57
C PHE A 140 17.56 4.83 -11.69
N TYR A 141 18.49 5.76 -11.54
CA TYR A 141 18.66 6.88 -12.45
C TYR A 141 19.26 6.45 -13.77
N GLU A 142 20.21 5.52 -13.72
CA GLU A 142 20.71 4.86 -14.92
C GLU A 142 19.58 4.11 -15.65
N LYS A 143 18.75 3.35 -14.92
CA LYS A 143 17.59 2.64 -15.49
C LYS A 143 16.61 3.58 -16.17
N VAL A 144 16.34 4.74 -15.58
CA VAL A 144 15.49 5.77 -16.19
C VAL A 144 16.15 6.36 -17.43
N ALA A 145 17.43 6.73 -17.37
CA ALA A 145 18.16 7.33 -18.49
C ALA A 145 18.26 6.39 -19.70
N THR A 146 18.46 5.10 -19.43
CA THR A 146 18.56 4.04 -20.45
C THR A 146 17.20 3.45 -20.85
N ARG A 147 16.10 3.92 -20.26
CA ARG A 147 14.73 3.42 -20.48
C ARG A 147 14.62 1.90 -20.26
N SER A 148 15.33 1.38 -19.26
CA SER A 148 15.42 -0.05 -18.94
C SER A 148 14.77 -0.41 -17.60
N THR A 149 13.92 0.48 -17.06
CA THR A 149 13.08 0.17 -15.89
C THR A 149 12.16 -1.03 -16.17
N PRO A 150 11.89 -1.90 -15.18
CA PRO A 150 11.04 -3.07 -15.37
C PRO A 150 9.60 -2.68 -15.75
N GLU A 151 8.85 -3.63 -16.31
CA GLU A 151 7.39 -3.48 -16.36
C GLU A 151 6.78 -3.65 -14.96
N TYR A 152 5.90 -2.73 -14.59
CA TYR A 152 5.19 -2.76 -13.30
C TYR A 152 3.77 -2.22 -13.40
N ASP A 153 2.92 -2.55 -12.44
CA ASP A 153 1.55 -2.05 -12.31
C ASP A 153 1.47 -0.87 -11.32
N VAL A 154 2.21 -0.94 -10.22
CA VAL A 154 2.24 0.09 -9.16
C VAL A 154 3.66 0.29 -8.65
N LEU A 155 4.02 1.55 -8.38
CA LEU A 155 5.28 1.90 -7.75
C LEU A 155 5.09 2.03 -6.23
N VAL A 156 5.92 1.38 -5.44
CA VAL A 156 5.91 1.47 -3.98
C VAL A 156 7.34 1.71 -3.53
N THR A 157 7.63 2.77 -2.78
CA THR A 157 9.01 3.01 -2.33
C THR A 157 9.11 3.92 -1.10
N ASN A 158 10.22 3.79 -0.39
CA ASN A 158 10.74 4.77 0.56
C ASN A 158 12.03 5.34 -0.04
N PRO A 159 11.97 6.46 -0.78
CA PRO A 159 13.15 6.98 -1.49
C PRO A 159 14.19 7.51 -0.50
N PRO A 160 15.45 7.66 -0.92
CA PRO A 160 16.46 8.41 -0.18
C PRO A 160 15.99 9.84 0.18
N TYR A 161 16.43 10.36 1.34
CA TYR A 161 15.96 11.65 1.87
C TYR A 161 16.96 12.78 1.67
N SER A 162 18.15 12.50 1.13
CA SER A 162 19.12 13.49 0.71
C SER A 162 18.85 14.02 -0.71
N GLY A 163 19.73 14.89 -1.21
CA GLY A 163 19.76 15.31 -2.61
C GLY A 163 18.44 15.84 -3.18
N ASP A 164 18.20 15.50 -4.45
CA ASP A 164 16.99 15.84 -5.21
C ASP A 164 16.07 14.63 -5.44
N HIS A 165 16.31 13.51 -4.74
CA HIS A 165 15.64 12.22 -4.92
C HIS A 165 14.10 12.34 -4.86
N PHE A 166 13.57 13.18 -3.97
CA PHE A 166 12.12 13.47 -3.88
C PHE A 166 11.55 14.05 -5.17
N LYS A 167 12.23 15.04 -5.77
CA LYS A 167 11.75 15.68 -6.98
C LYS A 167 11.74 14.67 -8.13
N ARG A 168 12.85 13.93 -8.28
CA ARG A 168 13.05 12.95 -9.36
C ARG A 168 12.04 11.81 -9.29
N ILE A 169 11.76 11.25 -8.11
CA ILE A 169 10.77 10.17 -7.98
C ILE A 169 9.34 10.66 -8.25
N LEU A 170 8.98 11.87 -7.81
CA LEU A 170 7.67 12.45 -8.07
C LEU A 170 7.47 12.71 -9.56
N GLU A 171 8.49 13.22 -10.26
CA GLU A 171 8.48 13.43 -11.71
C GLU A 171 8.38 12.10 -12.46
N PHE A 172 9.14 11.08 -12.06
CA PHE A 172 9.01 9.74 -12.62
C PHE A 172 7.59 9.16 -12.45
N CYS A 173 6.99 9.35 -11.26
CA CYS A 173 5.61 8.93 -11.00
C CYS A 173 4.58 9.67 -11.87
N ARG A 174 4.78 10.98 -12.09
CA ARG A 174 3.94 11.77 -13.00
C ARG A 174 4.05 11.26 -14.43
N ASP A 175 5.28 11.03 -14.90
CA ASP A 175 5.56 10.68 -16.29
C ASP A 175 5.17 9.24 -16.62
N SER A 176 5.22 8.32 -15.64
CA SER A 176 4.79 6.94 -15.84
C SER A 176 3.27 6.78 -15.93
N ASN A 177 2.51 7.73 -15.41
CA ASN A 177 1.05 7.70 -15.36
C ASN A 177 0.50 6.38 -14.76
N LYS A 178 1.19 5.85 -13.73
CA LYS A 178 0.80 4.65 -12.99
C LYS A 178 0.51 4.98 -11.52
N PRO A 179 -0.28 4.15 -10.82
CA PRO A 179 -0.45 4.29 -9.37
C PRO A 179 0.88 4.26 -8.64
N TRP A 180 0.98 5.02 -7.55
CA TRP A 180 2.16 5.08 -6.71
C TRP A 180 1.85 5.28 -5.24
N LEU A 181 2.67 4.67 -4.39
CA LEU A 181 2.66 4.80 -2.94
C LEU A 181 4.08 5.16 -2.48
N LEU A 182 4.27 6.40 -2.05
CA LEU A 182 5.59 6.92 -1.66
C LEU A 182 5.61 7.18 -0.16
N LEU A 183 6.57 6.61 0.56
CA LEU A 183 6.79 6.90 1.97
C LEU A 183 7.72 8.11 2.09
N LEU A 184 7.15 9.28 2.32
CA LEU A 184 7.87 10.56 2.28
C LEU A 184 7.71 11.33 3.59
N PRO A 185 8.68 12.19 3.94
CA PRO A 185 8.50 13.14 5.04
C PRO A 185 7.25 13.99 4.86
N ASN A 186 6.57 14.31 5.97
CA ASN A 186 5.33 15.10 5.96
C ASN A 186 5.48 16.52 5.37
N PHE A 187 6.71 17.03 5.28
CA PHE A 187 6.98 18.35 4.71
C PHE A 187 7.03 18.35 3.18
N VAL A 188 7.17 17.20 2.52
CA VAL A 188 7.41 17.14 1.06
C VAL A 188 6.24 17.76 0.28
N CYS A 189 4.99 17.48 0.67
CA CYS A 189 3.79 18.08 0.07
C CYS A 189 3.75 19.62 0.12
N ARG A 190 4.58 20.24 0.98
CA ARG A 190 4.64 21.70 1.19
C ARG A 190 5.77 22.37 0.40
N LYS A 191 6.61 21.59 -0.27
CA LYS A 191 7.72 22.11 -1.07
C LYS A 191 7.18 22.71 -2.36
N THR A 192 7.80 23.79 -2.82
CA THR A 192 7.41 24.50 -4.05
C THR A 192 7.48 23.60 -5.28
N TYR A 193 8.41 22.62 -5.30
CA TYR A 193 8.52 21.66 -6.38
C TYR A 193 7.41 20.58 -6.38
N TYR A 194 6.75 20.33 -5.25
CA TYR A 194 5.87 19.16 -5.10
C TYR A 194 4.72 19.14 -6.12
N ALA A 195 3.90 20.20 -6.15
CA ALA A 195 2.75 20.26 -7.06
C ALA A 195 3.15 20.23 -8.54
N PRO A 196 4.20 20.95 -9.00
CA PRO A 196 4.77 20.77 -10.34
C PRO A 196 5.26 19.34 -10.63
N SER A 197 5.92 18.69 -9.67
CA SER A 197 6.51 17.35 -9.87
C SER A 197 5.46 16.26 -10.01
N ILE A 198 4.33 16.33 -9.29
CA ILE A 198 3.24 15.34 -9.42
C ILE A 198 2.24 15.66 -10.54
N GLY A 199 2.23 16.91 -11.03
CA GLY A 199 1.30 17.39 -12.04
C GLY A 199 -0.10 17.74 -11.51
N ALA A 200 -0.83 18.58 -12.25
CA ALA A 200 -2.11 19.14 -11.80
C ALA A 200 -3.26 18.13 -11.65
N LYS A 201 -3.16 16.98 -12.31
CA LYS A 201 -4.18 15.91 -12.24
C LYS A 201 -4.06 15.08 -10.95
N ALA A 202 -2.87 15.01 -10.38
CA ALA A 202 -2.60 14.19 -9.22
C ALA A 202 -3.39 14.68 -7.99
N LYS A 203 -4.13 13.77 -7.35
CA LYS A 203 -4.86 14.01 -6.09
C LYS A 203 -4.44 12.99 -5.04
N PRO A 204 -3.24 13.12 -4.45
CA PRO A 204 -2.75 12.12 -3.52
C PRO A 204 -3.55 12.13 -2.21
N MET A 205 -3.85 10.94 -1.70
CA MET A 205 -4.25 10.71 -0.32
C MET A 205 -3.02 10.60 0.58
N PHE A 206 -3.23 10.83 1.87
CA PHE A 206 -2.20 10.68 2.89
C PHE A 206 -2.66 9.64 3.91
N LEU A 207 -1.87 8.59 4.10
CA LEU A 207 -2.01 7.66 5.21
C LEU A 207 -0.95 7.99 6.26
N ILE A 208 -1.42 8.44 7.41
CA ILE A 208 -0.61 9.01 8.48
C ILE A 208 -0.49 7.97 9.61
N PRO A 209 0.71 7.48 9.95
CA PRO A 209 0.86 6.57 11.08
C PRO A 209 0.63 7.29 12.41
N ASP A 210 0.21 6.54 13.44
CA ASP A 210 0.14 7.00 14.83
C ASP A 210 1.46 7.69 15.26
N ALA A 211 1.37 8.96 15.66
CA ALA A 211 2.51 9.76 16.10
C ALA A 211 3.20 9.19 17.35
N ALA A 212 2.49 8.43 18.20
CA ALA A 212 3.09 7.74 19.33
C ALA A 212 3.85 6.46 18.90
N LYS A 213 3.58 5.94 17.70
CA LYS A 213 4.16 4.71 17.14
C LYS A 213 4.60 4.91 15.68
N PRO A 214 5.52 5.86 15.41
CA PRO A 214 6.00 6.14 14.07
C PRO A 214 6.74 4.93 13.50
N TYR A 215 6.93 4.92 12.18
CA TYR A 215 7.76 3.92 11.54
C TYR A 215 9.21 4.01 12.03
N ARG A 216 9.77 2.86 12.37
CA ARG A 216 11.16 2.72 12.79
C ARG A 216 11.93 2.03 11.68
N TYR A 217 12.77 2.80 11.01
CA TYR A 217 13.59 2.33 9.90
C TYR A 217 14.82 1.59 10.44
N TRP A 218 15.41 0.75 9.59
CA TRP A 218 16.58 -0.04 9.96
C TRP A 218 17.74 0.22 9.00
N ALA A 219 18.92 0.52 9.55
CA ALA A 219 20.12 0.77 8.75
C ALA A 219 21.00 -0.49 8.66
N PRO A 220 21.47 -0.90 7.46
CA PRO A 220 22.36 -2.04 7.29
C PRO A 220 23.73 -1.88 7.98
N GLY A 221 24.27 -2.99 8.50
CA GLY A 221 25.68 -3.11 8.84
C GLY A 221 26.22 -2.27 10.01
N ARG A 222 25.38 -1.66 10.87
CA ARG A 222 25.90 -0.94 12.04
C ARG A 222 26.39 -1.92 13.12
N GLN A 223 27.70 -1.95 13.38
CA GLN A 223 28.30 -2.68 14.51
C GLN A 223 27.64 -2.29 15.85
N GLY A 224 27.33 -3.28 16.70
CA GLY A 224 26.69 -3.07 18.00
C GLY A 224 25.15 -3.03 18.00
N PHE A 225 24.50 -3.37 16.88
CA PHE A 225 23.04 -3.34 16.72
C PHE A 225 22.39 -4.71 16.54
N GLU A 226 22.91 -5.75 17.19
CA GLU A 226 22.13 -6.98 17.48
C GLU A 226 20.85 -6.65 18.28
N THR A 227 20.83 -5.49 18.93
CA THR A 227 19.64 -4.83 19.49
C THR A 227 19.13 -3.71 18.57
N ARG A 228 17.82 -3.72 18.29
CA ARG A 228 17.05 -2.72 17.51
C ARG A 228 17.64 -1.30 17.64
N ALA A 229 18.32 -0.83 16.60
CA ALA A 229 18.78 0.55 16.53
C ALA A 229 17.61 1.53 16.68
N LYS A 230 17.71 2.50 17.60
CA LYS A 230 16.78 3.63 17.71
C LYS A 230 17.00 4.65 16.57
N GLY A 231 17.06 4.17 15.32
CA GLY A 231 17.11 4.99 14.12
C GLY A 231 15.71 5.35 13.67
N THR A 232 15.02 6.20 14.44
CA THR A 232 13.84 6.89 13.89
C THR A 232 14.34 8.01 12.97
N THR A 233 13.73 8.16 11.79
CA THR A 233 13.86 9.40 11.02
C THR A 233 13.53 10.57 11.95
N PRO A 234 14.26 11.70 11.89
CA PRO A 234 13.92 12.86 12.70
C PRO A 234 12.56 13.45 12.31
N PHE A 235 12.01 13.03 11.18
CA PHE A 235 10.75 13.54 10.64
C PHE A 235 9.66 12.47 10.66
N GLU A 236 8.43 12.92 10.83
CA GLU A 236 7.23 12.14 10.56
C GLU A 236 7.13 11.86 9.06
N THR A 237 6.80 10.61 8.72
CA THR A 237 6.68 10.14 7.35
C THR A 237 5.26 9.66 7.10
N PHE A 238 4.70 10.04 5.97
CA PHE A 238 3.38 9.59 5.51
C PHE A 238 3.53 8.73 4.28
N TRP A 239 2.59 7.82 4.07
CA TRP A 239 2.38 7.29 2.73
C TRP A 239 1.57 8.29 1.93
N TYR A 240 2.18 8.78 0.85
CA TYR A 240 1.52 9.57 -0.18
C TYR A 240 1.02 8.58 -1.23
N ILE A 241 -0.29 8.53 -1.42
CA ILE A 241 -0.96 7.49 -2.21
C ILE A 241 -1.69 8.14 -3.35
N ASN A 242 -1.36 7.78 -4.59
CA ASN A 242 -2.10 8.22 -5.76
C ASN A 242 -2.45 7.02 -6.63
N PHE A 243 -3.72 6.93 -7.00
CA PHE A 243 -4.23 5.81 -7.79
C PHE A 243 -4.21 6.08 -9.30
N ASN A 244 -3.86 7.30 -9.71
CA ASN A 244 -3.73 7.72 -11.09
C ASN A 244 -4.90 7.25 -11.98
N ASP A 245 -6.11 7.62 -11.56
CA ASP A 245 -7.42 7.28 -12.15
C ASP A 245 -7.83 5.80 -12.15
N VAL A 246 -6.99 4.87 -11.67
CA VAL A 246 -7.37 3.45 -11.52
C VAL A 246 -8.44 3.28 -10.43
N LEU A 247 -8.36 4.09 -9.38
CA LEU A 247 -9.32 4.15 -8.28
C LEU A 247 -9.58 5.60 -7.92
N ASP A 248 -10.81 5.91 -7.50
CA ASP A 248 -11.15 7.21 -6.95
C ASP A 248 -10.67 7.33 -5.49
N ALA A 249 -9.94 8.39 -5.19
CA ALA A 249 -9.31 8.62 -3.90
C ALA A 249 -10.34 8.78 -2.76
N GLU A 250 -11.40 9.57 -2.95
CA GLU A 250 -12.41 9.77 -1.89
C GLU A 250 -13.22 8.50 -1.61
N THR A 251 -13.52 7.74 -2.66
CA THR A 251 -14.13 6.42 -2.55
C THR A 251 -13.23 5.46 -1.75
N MET A 252 -11.93 5.45 -2.05
CA MET A 252 -10.95 4.63 -1.34
C MET A 252 -10.78 5.04 0.13
N ARG A 253 -10.77 6.34 0.41
CA ARG A 253 -10.77 6.87 1.78
C ARG A 253 -11.99 6.40 2.55
N THR A 254 -13.19 6.62 2.00
CA THR A 254 -14.46 6.23 2.64
C THR A 254 -14.51 4.72 2.88
N TRP A 255 -14.08 3.93 1.90
CA TRP A 255 -13.97 2.48 2.04
C TRP A 255 -13.02 2.08 3.16
N TRP A 256 -11.83 2.69 3.22
CA TRP A 256 -10.83 2.38 4.23
C TRP A 256 -11.34 2.72 5.64
N ILE A 257 -11.93 3.91 5.82
CA ILE A 257 -12.52 4.33 7.10
C ILE A 257 -13.59 3.34 7.56
N LYS A 258 -14.43 2.86 6.65
CA LYS A 258 -15.50 1.91 6.98
C LYS A 258 -15.00 0.50 7.30
N LYS A 259 -13.86 0.08 6.76
CA LYS A 259 -13.40 -1.32 6.79
C LYS A 259 -12.18 -1.58 7.66
N TYR A 260 -11.28 -0.61 7.78
CA TYR A 260 -9.95 -0.78 8.36
C TYR A 260 -9.65 0.17 9.51
N SER A 261 -10.32 1.33 9.63
CA SER A 261 -10.01 2.30 10.70
C SER A 261 -10.08 1.68 12.11
N ALA A 262 -11.09 0.84 12.38
CA ALA A 262 -11.25 0.14 13.66
C ALA A 262 -10.11 -0.85 13.99
N HIS A 263 -9.28 -1.20 12.99
CA HIS A 263 -8.18 -2.16 13.12
C HIS A 263 -6.82 -1.53 12.76
N SER A 264 -6.78 -0.23 12.47
CA SER A 264 -5.58 0.49 12.09
C SER A 264 -5.24 1.53 13.14
N THR A 265 -3.94 1.78 13.30
CA THR A 265 -3.46 2.93 14.07
C THR A 265 -3.20 4.14 13.18
N CYS A 266 -3.44 4.02 11.86
CA CYS A 266 -3.23 5.13 10.94
C CYS A 266 -4.48 6.01 10.86
N ASP A 267 -4.28 7.24 10.41
CA ASP A 267 -5.33 8.17 10.05
C ASP A 267 -5.28 8.49 8.55
N ILE A 268 -6.43 8.84 7.99
CA ILE A 268 -6.59 9.30 6.60
C ILE A 268 -7.41 10.59 6.61
N PRO A 269 -6.75 11.76 6.67
CA PRO A 269 -7.45 13.04 6.58
C PRO A 269 -8.21 13.18 5.26
N SER A 270 -9.19 14.09 5.20
CA SER A 270 -9.84 14.45 3.93
C SER A 270 -8.80 14.94 2.92
N LEU A 271 -9.07 14.78 1.63
CA LEU A 271 -8.21 15.36 0.58
C LEU A 271 -8.17 16.90 0.63
N SER A 272 -9.21 17.51 1.20
CA SER A 272 -9.30 18.95 1.43
C SER A 272 -8.74 19.39 2.79
N ASP A 273 -8.51 18.44 3.69
CA ASP A 273 -8.05 18.77 5.03
C ASP A 273 -6.60 19.21 4.99
N ALA A 274 -6.32 20.12 5.90
CA ALA A 274 -4.96 20.55 6.09
C ALA A 274 -4.18 19.51 6.88
N LEU A 275 -2.97 19.18 6.41
CA LEU A 275 -2.17 18.11 7.00
C LEU A 275 -1.49 18.58 8.30
N PRO A 276 -1.29 17.67 9.27
CA PRO A 276 -0.50 17.97 10.46
C PRO A 276 0.91 18.40 10.04
N GLN A 277 1.39 19.48 10.66
CA GLN A 277 2.74 19.96 10.47
C GLN A 277 3.54 19.56 11.68
N GLN A 278 4.61 18.79 11.44
CA GLN A 278 5.67 18.73 12.41
C GLN A 278 6.20 20.16 12.59
N GLN A 279 6.09 20.69 13.81
CA GLN A 279 6.79 21.91 14.17
C GLN A 279 8.21 21.78 13.67
N ARG A 280 8.74 22.83 13.02
CA ARG A 280 10.13 22.84 12.58
C ARG A 280 10.94 22.23 13.71
N LEU A 281 11.54 21.05 13.49
CA LEU A 281 12.69 20.67 14.28
C LEU A 281 13.58 21.89 14.18
N GLN A 282 13.67 22.66 15.28
CA GLN A 282 14.50 23.84 15.29
C GLN A 282 15.84 23.38 14.73
N LYS A 283 16.26 24.00 13.62
CA LYS A 283 17.53 23.69 12.96
C LYS A 283 18.53 23.60 14.10
N ARG A 284 19.09 22.41 14.37
CA ARG A 284 20.01 22.24 15.48
C ARG A 284 21.05 23.36 15.34
N PRO A 285 21.22 24.23 16.35
CA PRO A 285 22.20 25.30 16.23
C PRO A 285 23.54 24.65 15.88
N ASN A 286 24.37 25.34 15.08
CA ASN A 286 25.67 24.79 14.75
C ASN A 286 26.45 24.48 16.05
N PRO A 287 27.47 23.61 16.01
CA PRO A 287 28.19 23.18 17.21
C PRO A 287 28.71 24.35 18.09
N LYS A 288 29.12 25.47 17.47
CA LYS A 288 29.57 26.68 18.18
C LYS A 288 28.43 27.37 18.92
N VAL A 289 27.26 27.50 18.30
CA VAL A 289 26.08 28.11 18.93
C VAL A 289 25.55 27.22 20.06
N ARG A 290 25.66 25.89 19.96
CA ARG A 290 25.28 24.97 21.06
C ARG A 290 26.17 25.12 22.28
N ALA A 291 27.49 25.23 22.09
CA ALA A 291 28.43 25.46 23.17
C ALA A 291 28.14 26.80 23.87
N MET A 292 27.80 27.84 23.11
CA MET A 292 27.42 29.16 23.63
C MET A 292 26.07 29.16 24.38
N LEU A 293 25.07 28.42 23.90
CA LEU A 293 23.77 28.36 24.56
C LEU A 293 23.83 27.53 25.86
N ALA A 294 24.66 26.48 25.88
CA ALA A 294 24.91 25.69 27.08
C ALA A 294 25.63 26.49 28.17
N SER A 295 26.58 27.37 27.80
CA SER A 295 27.25 28.25 28.77
C SER A 295 26.34 29.37 29.31
N LYS A 296 25.23 29.67 28.63
CA LYS A 296 24.24 30.68 29.04
C LYS A 296 23.01 30.11 29.76
N GLY A 297 22.97 28.80 30.03
CA GLY A 297 21.91 28.18 30.85
C GLY A 297 20.49 28.19 30.24
N VAL A 298 20.34 28.49 28.94
CA VAL A 298 19.02 28.56 28.29
C VAL A 298 18.50 27.15 27.99
N LYS A 299 17.44 26.73 28.67
CA LYS A 299 16.69 25.49 28.33
C LYS A 299 15.65 25.81 27.25
N ASN A 300 15.68 25.07 26.14
CA ASN A 300 14.71 25.23 25.06
C ASN A 300 13.28 25.02 25.56
N ILE A 301 12.44 26.05 25.44
CA ILE A 301 10.99 25.97 25.65
C ILE A 301 10.36 25.63 24.29
N THR A 302 9.90 24.41 24.13
CA THR A 302 9.16 23.97 22.95
C THR A 302 7.70 24.40 23.11
N SER A 303 7.27 25.51 22.49
CA SER A 303 5.86 25.92 22.47
C SER A 303 5.11 25.11 21.40
N THR A 304 4.07 24.38 21.81
CA THR A 304 3.26 23.42 21.03
C THR A 304 2.07 24.06 20.29
N GLN A 305 2.32 24.99 19.36
CA GLN A 305 1.30 25.38 18.37
C GLN A 305 1.80 25.11 16.95
N GLY A 306 1.12 24.21 16.23
CA GLY A 306 1.43 23.81 14.86
C GLY A 306 0.80 24.77 13.84
N LEU A 307 1.55 25.13 12.79
CA LEU A 307 1.00 25.77 11.59
C LEU A 307 0.42 24.68 10.67
N TYR A 308 -0.58 24.98 9.84
CA TYR A 308 -1.36 23.95 9.11
C TYR A 308 -1.17 24.12 7.58
N PHE A 309 -1.09 23.03 6.79
CA PHE A 309 -0.98 23.12 5.31
C PHE A 309 -2.36 23.25 4.69
N ASP A 310 -2.71 24.42 4.17
CA ASP A 310 -4.01 24.67 3.57
C ASP A 310 -3.93 24.53 2.02
N PRO A 311 -4.66 23.57 1.42
CA PRO A 311 -4.68 23.37 -0.04
C PRO A 311 -5.07 24.62 -0.84
N ALA A 312 -5.95 25.47 -0.29
CA ALA A 312 -6.39 26.71 -0.95
C ALA A 312 -5.31 27.80 -0.90
N LYS A 313 -4.55 27.91 0.20
CA LYS A 313 -3.42 28.86 0.31
C LYS A 313 -2.26 28.50 -0.60
N ALA A 314 -2.00 27.21 -0.82
CA ALA A 314 -0.98 26.76 -1.78
C ALA A 314 -1.33 27.18 -3.22
N ALA A 315 -2.62 27.16 -3.59
CA ALA A 315 -3.09 27.65 -4.89
C ALA A 315 -3.03 29.18 -5.00
N HIS A 316 -3.33 29.91 -3.92
CA HIS A 316 -3.36 31.37 -3.93
C HIS A 316 -1.97 32.02 -4.07
N LYS A 317 -0.92 31.36 -3.56
CA LYS A 317 0.46 31.85 -3.67
C LYS A 317 0.95 31.90 -5.12
N LYS A 318 0.46 31.00 -5.99
CA LYS A 318 0.78 31.02 -7.44
C LYS A 318 0.31 32.28 -8.17
N ARG A 319 -0.72 32.98 -7.67
CA ARG A 319 -1.21 34.21 -8.30
C ARG A 319 -0.36 35.43 -8.00
N LYS A 320 0.39 35.42 -6.90
CA LYS A 320 1.19 36.58 -6.46
C LYS A 320 2.60 36.63 -7.04
N ASP A 321 3.09 35.51 -7.57
CA ASP A 321 4.43 35.42 -8.16
C ASP A 321 4.41 35.62 -9.70
N HIS A 322 3.25 36.01 -10.27
CA HIS A 322 3.04 36.25 -11.69
C HIS A 322 2.44 37.64 -12.01
N ASP A 323 2.34 38.52 -11.02
CA ASP A 323 2.08 39.96 -11.17
C ASP A 323 3.33 40.75 -10.78
#